data_AF-A0A9E4VJH3-F1
#
_entry.id   AF-A0A9E4VJH3-F1
#
_cell.length_a   1.000
_cell.length_b   1.000
_cell.length_c   1.000
_cell.angle_alpha   90.00
_cell.angle_beta   90.00
_cell.angle_gamma   90.00
#
_symmetry.space_group_name_H-M   'P 1'
#
loop_
_entity.id
_entity.type
_entity.pdbx_description
1 polymer ?
#
loop_
_entity_poly.entity_id
_entity_poly.type
_entity_poly.pdbx_seq_one_letter_code
_entity_poly.pdbx_strand_id
1 'polypeptide(L)'
;METLFDTSKAVPVSGNVLVDKKKIMELVDQLRLAIPQEVKAADEVLSQKDHILNQAAVDARRTKAKAEDDYRERLDQNEITELAQKRADQAIADAEERVNRMLQQSENESRSRRTDADAYALRSLRALERQLHEISGSVRKGIDMLSQETAAVNGSVRRGDD
;
A
#
# COMPACT_ATOMS: atom_id res chain seq x y z
N MET A 1 13.88 72.05 -29.84
CA MET A 1 13.08 73.21 -29.38
C MET A 1 13.93 74.33 -28.79
N GLU A 2 15.09 74.05 -28.19
CA GLU A 2 15.98 75.06 -27.59
C GLU A 2 16.57 76.06 -28.62
N THR A 3 16.80 75.63 -29.86
CA THR A 3 17.41 76.46 -30.92
C THR A 3 16.46 77.46 -31.59
N LEU A 4 15.14 77.33 -31.40
CA LEU A 4 14.15 78.27 -31.94
C LEU A 4 14.05 79.55 -31.10
N PHE A 5 14.10 79.40 -29.78
CA PHE A 5 14.06 80.52 -28.83
C PHE A 5 15.33 81.38 -28.93
N ASP A 6 16.46 80.77 -29.25
CA ASP A 6 17.75 81.46 -29.33
C ASP A 6 17.94 82.27 -30.64
N THR A 7 17.18 81.94 -31.70
CA THR A 7 17.25 82.68 -32.99
C THR A 7 16.13 83.72 -33.15
N SER A 8 15.19 83.82 -32.22
CA SER A 8 14.02 84.69 -32.39
C SER A 8 14.28 86.11 -31.86
N LYS A 9 14.07 87.12 -32.71
CA LYS A 9 14.22 88.54 -32.32
C LYS A 9 12.92 89.02 -31.67
N ALA A 10 12.98 89.43 -30.41
CA ALA A 10 11.86 90.11 -29.75
C ALA A 10 11.66 91.50 -30.37
N VAL A 11 10.43 91.84 -30.76
CA VAL A 11 10.12 93.16 -31.33
C VAL A 11 9.95 94.16 -30.18
N PRO A 12 10.72 95.26 -30.10
CA PRO A 12 10.53 96.21 -29.02
C PRO A 12 9.15 96.87 -29.18
N VAL A 13 8.38 96.94 -28.09
CA VAL A 13 7.03 97.55 -27.96
C VAL A 13 5.83 96.61 -28.18
N SER A 14 5.97 95.45 -28.80
CA SER A 14 4.91 94.42 -28.79
C SER A 14 5.47 93.14 -28.15
N GLY A 15 4.75 92.49 -27.24
CA GLY A 15 5.16 91.21 -26.63
C GLY A 15 5.29 90.03 -27.62
N ASN A 16 5.37 90.31 -28.92
CA ASN A 16 5.44 89.35 -30.00
C ASN A 16 6.90 89.05 -30.34
N VAL A 17 7.15 87.76 -30.50
CA VAL A 17 8.46 87.20 -30.85
C VAL A 17 8.48 86.90 -32.35
N LEU A 18 9.46 87.44 -33.07
CA LEU A 18 9.62 87.20 -34.51
C LEU A 18 10.32 85.85 -34.72
N VAL A 19 9.59 84.88 -35.27
CA VAL A 19 10.11 83.52 -35.52
C VAL A 19 10.24 83.27 -37.02
N ASP A 20 11.34 82.62 -37.42
CA ASP A 20 11.59 82.27 -38.81
C ASP A 20 10.60 81.18 -39.27
N LYS A 21 9.70 81.58 -40.18
CA LYS A 21 8.69 80.72 -40.79
C LYS A 21 9.29 79.46 -41.44
N LYS A 22 10.50 79.53 -42.00
CA LYS A 22 11.16 78.37 -42.62
C LYS A 22 11.57 77.33 -41.59
N LYS A 23 12.17 77.76 -40.48
CA LYS A 23 12.56 76.88 -39.35
C LYS A 23 11.34 76.24 -38.67
N ILE A 24 10.24 76.98 -38.51
CA ILE A 24 9.00 76.39 -37.99
C ILE A 24 8.42 75.38 -38.97
N MET A 25 8.39 75.66 -40.28
CA MET A 25 7.90 74.67 -41.25
C MET A 25 8.77 73.41 -41.33
N GLU A 26 10.09 73.53 -41.24
CA GLU A 26 10.97 72.36 -41.16
C GLU A 26 10.68 71.49 -39.92
N LEU A 27 10.45 72.11 -38.76
CA LEU A 27 10.09 71.39 -37.54
C LEU A 27 8.69 70.76 -37.62
N VAL A 28 7.73 71.43 -38.26
CA VAL A 28 6.40 70.87 -38.51
C VAL A 28 6.50 69.68 -39.47
N ASP A 29 7.33 69.77 -40.52
CA ASP A 29 7.53 68.67 -41.46
C ASP A 29 8.28 67.49 -40.82
N GLN A 30 9.26 67.75 -39.95
CA GLN A 30 9.91 66.71 -39.13
C GLN A 30 8.92 66.04 -38.17
N LEU A 31 8.10 66.80 -37.44
CA LEU A 31 7.06 66.25 -36.57
C LEU A 31 6.03 65.45 -37.37
N ARG A 32 5.66 65.92 -38.57
CA ARG A 32 4.70 65.25 -39.45
C ARG A 32 5.23 63.92 -39.99
N LEU A 33 6.55 63.75 -40.07
CA LEU A 33 7.20 62.49 -40.43
C LEU A 33 7.45 61.57 -39.22
N ALA A 34 7.83 62.12 -38.07
CA ALA A 34 8.19 61.36 -36.87
C ALA A 34 6.97 60.82 -36.12
N ILE A 35 5.96 61.67 -35.86
CA ILE A 35 4.76 61.31 -35.08
C ILE A 35 4.08 60.05 -35.63
N PRO A 36 3.83 59.90 -36.95
CA PRO A 36 3.20 58.68 -37.48
C PRO A 36 4.05 57.42 -37.29
N GLN A 37 5.39 57.55 -37.32
CA GLN A 37 6.28 56.41 -37.08
C GLN A 37 6.27 56.00 -35.60
N GLU A 38 6.30 56.97 -34.68
CA GLU A 38 6.21 56.71 -33.24
C GLU A 38 4.87 56.10 -32.84
N VAL A 39 3.76 56.56 -33.45
CA VAL A 39 2.43 55.97 -33.24
C VAL A 39 2.39 54.52 -33.72
N LYS A 40 2.97 54.21 -34.89
CA LYS A 40 3.05 52.82 -35.39
C LYS A 40 3.88 51.92 -34.48
N ALA A 41 5.03 52.41 -34.02
CA ALA A 41 5.88 51.66 -33.09
C ALA A 41 5.18 51.40 -31.76
N ALA A 42 4.43 52.38 -31.23
CA ALA A 42 3.64 52.21 -30.02
C ALA A 42 2.51 51.16 -30.20
N ASP A 43 1.84 51.16 -31.35
CA ASP A 43 0.78 50.20 -31.67
C ASP A 43 1.33 48.77 -31.82
N GLU A 44 2.51 48.60 -32.43
CA GLU A 44 3.22 47.32 -32.48
C GLU A 44 3.57 46.80 -31.08
N VAL A 45 4.08 47.66 -30.20
CA VAL A 45 4.40 47.29 -28.82
C VAL A 45 3.14 46.89 -28.04
N LEU A 46 2.03 47.61 -28.22
CA LEU A 46 0.75 47.26 -27.60
C LEU A 46 0.23 45.91 -28.11
N SER A 47 0.29 45.68 -29.41
CA SER A 47 -0.09 44.40 -30.03
C SER A 47 0.75 43.23 -29.52
N GLN A 48 2.08 43.42 -29.43
CA GLN A 48 2.99 42.41 -28.85
C GLN A 48 2.68 42.14 -27.38
N LYS A 49 2.42 43.18 -26.58
CA LYS A 49 2.03 43.05 -25.18
C LYS A 49 0.73 42.24 -25.05
N ASP A 50 -0.28 42.55 -25.84
CA ASP A 50 -1.56 41.83 -25.80
C ASP A 50 -1.40 40.38 -26.25
N HIS A 51 -0.54 40.12 -27.23
CA HIS A 51 -0.19 38.76 -27.62
C HIS A 51 0.48 37.99 -26.46
N ILE A 52 1.47 38.59 -25.80
CA ILE A 52 2.16 37.99 -24.64
C ILE A 52 1.17 37.72 -23.50
N LEU A 53 0.29 38.67 -23.18
CA LEU A 53 -0.70 38.51 -22.12
C LEU A 53 -1.69 37.38 -22.43
N ASN A 54 -2.18 37.31 -23.67
CA ASN A 54 -3.06 36.23 -24.09
C ASN A 54 -2.35 34.87 -24.04
N GLN A 55 -1.11 34.79 -24.52
CA GLN A 55 -0.32 33.57 -24.47
C GLN A 55 -0.08 33.12 -23.01
N ALA A 56 0.31 34.06 -22.14
CA ALA A 56 0.50 33.79 -20.72
C ALA A 56 -0.80 33.33 -20.04
N ALA A 57 -1.95 33.92 -20.40
CA ALA A 57 -3.25 33.50 -19.88
C ALA A 57 -3.63 32.09 -20.33
N VAL A 58 -3.36 31.73 -21.59
CA VAL A 58 -3.58 30.38 -22.12
C VAL A 58 -2.66 29.38 -21.43
N ASP A 59 -1.37 29.69 -21.29
CA ASP A 59 -0.41 28.81 -20.63
C ASP A 59 -0.68 28.66 -19.13
N ALA A 60 -1.15 29.71 -18.46
CA ALA A 60 -1.59 29.64 -17.07
C ALA A 60 -2.81 28.71 -16.92
N ARG A 61 -3.81 28.84 -17.82
CA ARG A 61 -4.97 27.94 -17.82
C ARG A 61 -4.56 26.49 -18.09
N ARG A 62 -3.66 26.26 -19.05
CA ARG A 62 -3.15 24.93 -19.40
C ARG A 62 -2.39 24.31 -18.24
N THR A 63 -1.50 25.07 -17.60
CA THR A 63 -0.74 24.62 -16.43
C THR A 63 -1.67 24.28 -15.28
N LYS A 64 -2.67 25.13 -15.02
CA LYS A 64 -3.66 24.88 -13.98
C LYS A 64 -4.46 23.59 -14.25
N ALA A 65 -4.96 23.41 -15.46
CA ALA A 65 -5.70 22.20 -15.84
C ALA A 65 -4.83 20.94 -15.65
N LYS A 66 -3.58 20.97 -16.12
CA LYS A 66 -2.64 19.87 -15.93
C LYS A 66 -2.38 19.56 -14.45
N ALA A 67 -2.20 20.58 -13.62
CA ALA A 67 -2.01 20.39 -12.19
C ALA A 67 -3.24 19.79 -11.49
N GLU A 68 -4.44 20.18 -11.90
CA GLU A 68 -5.70 19.61 -11.39
C GLU A 68 -5.86 18.13 -11.80
N ASP A 69 -5.51 17.78 -13.04
CA ASP A 69 -5.53 16.39 -13.51
C ASP A 69 -4.48 15.51 -12.79
N ASP A 70 -3.23 15.99 -12.69
CA ASP A 70 -2.17 15.30 -11.93
C ASP A 70 -2.56 15.11 -10.46
N TYR A 71 -3.25 16.08 -9.86
CA TYR A 71 -3.71 16.00 -8.47
C TYR A 71 -4.82 14.95 -8.30
N ARG A 72 -5.78 14.88 -9.24
CA ARG A 72 -6.83 13.85 -9.24
C ARG A 72 -6.23 12.45 -9.39
N GLU A 73 -5.31 12.26 -10.33
CA GLU A 73 -4.68 10.95 -10.54
C GLU A 73 -3.93 10.50 -9.29
N ARG A 74 -3.21 11.40 -8.60
CA ARG A 74 -2.52 11.10 -7.35
C ARG A 74 -3.47 10.74 -6.21
N LEU A 75 -4.61 11.42 -6.10
CA LEU A 75 -5.64 11.08 -5.13
C LEU A 75 -6.22 9.69 -5.39
N ASP A 76 -6.59 9.41 -6.64
CA ASP A 76 -7.12 8.10 -7.05
C ASP A 76 -6.10 6.98 -6.75
N GLN A 77 -4.82 7.19 -7.08
CA GLN A 77 -3.75 6.26 -6.73
C GLN A 77 -3.61 6.06 -5.21
N ASN A 78 -3.76 7.13 -4.42
CA ASN A 78 -3.67 7.05 -2.96
C ASN A 78 -4.84 6.25 -2.38
N GLU A 79 -6.07 6.51 -2.84
CA GLU A 79 -7.27 5.76 -2.42
C GLU A 79 -7.16 4.27 -2.79
N ILE A 80 -6.67 3.96 -4.00
CA ILE A 80 -6.40 2.57 -4.41
C ILE A 80 -5.36 1.92 -3.50
N THR A 81 -4.30 2.65 -3.15
CA THR A 81 -3.22 2.13 -2.29
C THR A 81 -3.72 1.89 -0.87
N GLU A 82 -4.48 2.82 -0.29
CA GLU A 82 -5.08 2.68 1.04
C GLU A 82 -6.07 1.50 1.08
N LEU A 83 -6.92 1.36 0.06
CA LEU A 83 -7.85 0.24 -0.07
C LEU A 83 -7.10 -1.10 -0.19
N ALA A 84 -6.02 -1.14 -0.98
CA ALA A 84 -5.19 -2.32 -1.14
C ALA A 84 -4.53 -2.72 0.20
N GLN A 85 -3.98 -1.75 0.95
CA GLN A 85 -3.40 -2.00 2.26
C GLN A 85 -4.45 -2.54 3.24
N LYS A 86 -5.63 -1.91 3.31
CA LYS A 86 -6.71 -2.37 4.18
C LYS A 86 -7.17 -3.79 3.85
N ARG A 87 -7.26 -4.14 2.56
CA ARG A 87 -7.58 -5.51 2.11
C ARG A 87 -6.48 -6.50 2.47
N ALA A 88 -5.22 -6.11 2.36
CA ALA A 88 -4.10 -6.95 2.75
C ALA A 88 -4.12 -7.23 4.27
N ASP A 89 -4.33 -6.20 5.09
CA ASP A 89 -4.42 -6.33 6.54
C ASP A 89 -5.59 -7.24 6.95
N GLN A 90 -6.75 -7.08 6.29
CA GLN A 90 -7.91 -7.97 6.49
C GLN A 90 -7.59 -9.41 6.11
N ALA A 91 -6.96 -9.64 4.96
CA ALA A 91 -6.60 -10.98 4.52
C ALA A 91 -5.60 -11.66 5.48
N ILE A 92 -4.66 -10.89 6.04
CA ILE A 92 -3.71 -11.38 7.05
C ILE A 92 -4.47 -11.76 8.33
N ALA A 93 -5.33 -10.87 8.84
CA ALA A 93 -6.12 -11.16 10.04
C ALA A 93 -7.01 -12.40 9.89
N ASP A 94 -7.70 -12.53 8.75
CA ASP A 94 -8.52 -13.70 8.45
C ASP A 94 -7.69 -14.99 8.36
N ALA A 95 -6.49 -14.91 7.76
CA ALA A 95 -5.57 -16.03 7.67
C ALA A 95 -5.06 -16.45 9.06
N GLU A 96 -4.66 -15.50 9.90
CA GLU A 96 -4.22 -15.76 11.28
C GLU A 96 -5.33 -16.41 12.11
N GLU A 97 -6.56 -15.90 12.02
CA GLU A 97 -7.70 -16.48 12.72
C GLU A 97 -7.97 -17.92 12.24
N ARG A 98 -7.90 -18.16 10.93
CA ARG A 98 -8.06 -19.50 10.35
C ARG A 98 -6.97 -20.46 10.80
N VAL A 99 -5.71 -20.02 10.82
CA VAL A 99 -4.57 -20.82 11.28
C VAL A 99 -4.74 -21.17 12.75
N ASN A 100 -5.12 -20.21 13.60
CA ASN A 100 -5.34 -20.44 15.02
C ASN A 100 -6.47 -21.44 15.27
N ARG A 101 -7.58 -21.34 14.52
CA ARG A 101 -8.66 -22.35 14.58
C ARG A 101 -8.19 -23.74 14.17
N MET A 102 -7.42 -23.83 13.08
CA MET A 102 -6.89 -25.11 12.60
C MET A 102 -5.93 -25.74 13.61
N LEU A 103 -5.06 -24.94 14.24
CA LEU A 103 -4.15 -25.41 15.31
C LEU A 103 -4.94 -25.96 16.49
N GLN A 104 -5.92 -25.20 17.02
CA GLN A 104 -6.74 -25.65 18.14
C GLN A 104 -7.50 -26.94 17.81
N GLN A 105 -8.08 -27.02 16.61
CA GLN A 105 -8.74 -28.24 16.15
C GLN A 105 -7.76 -29.42 16.09
N SER A 106 -6.59 -29.22 15.49
CA SER A 106 -5.56 -30.25 15.35
C SER A 106 -5.05 -30.75 16.71
N GLU A 107 -4.86 -29.85 17.67
CA GLU A 107 -4.47 -30.19 19.03
C GLU A 107 -5.54 -31.03 19.73
N ASN A 108 -6.81 -30.63 19.62
CA ASN A 108 -7.94 -31.35 20.20
C ASN A 108 -8.09 -32.75 19.59
N GLU A 109 -8.02 -32.85 18.26
CA GLU A 109 -8.06 -34.14 17.55
C GLU A 109 -6.88 -35.03 17.92
N SER A 110 -5.68 -34.47 18.06
CA SER A 110 -4.49 -35.21 18.46
C SER A 110 -4.60 -35.72 19.90
N ARG A 111 -5.13 -34.90 20.83
CA ARG A 111 -5.40 -35.30 22.21
C ARG A 111 -6.45 -36.41 22.29
N SER A 112 -7.54 -36.29 21.53
CA SER A 112 -8.58 -37.32 21.47
C SER A 112 -7.99 -38.63 20.95
N ARG A 113 -7.29 -38.60 19.81
CA ARG A 113 -6.66 -39.79 19.22
C ARG A 113 -5.67 -40.47 20.17
N ARG A 114 -4.87 -39.71 20.90
CA ARG A 114 -3.96 -40.25 21.92
C ARG A 114 -4.73 -40.95 23.03
N THR A 115 -5.77 -40.29 23.56
CA THR A 115 -6.61 -40.85 24.62
C THR A 115 -7.30 -42.14 24.18
N ASP A 116 -7.83 -42.17 22.95
CA ASP A 116 -8.49 -43.34 22.38
C ASP A 116 -7.52 -44.51 22.15
N ALA A 117 -6.31 -44.20 21.67
CA ALA A 117 -5.23 -45.18 21.49
C ALA A 117 -4.76 -45.76 22.83
N ASP A 118 -4.57 -44.92 23.85
CA ASP A 118 -4.18 -45.34 25.20
C ASP A 118 -5.27 -46.22 25.83
N ALA A 119 -6.55 -45.83 25.69
CA ALA A 119 -7.68 -46.62 26.15
C ALA A 119 -7.77 -47.97 25.43
N TYR A 120 -7.51 -48.01 24.13
CA TYR A 120 -7.45 -49.25 23.36
C TYR A 120 -6.30 -50.15 23.84
N ALA A 121 -5.09 -49.61 23.96
CA ALA A 121 -3.93 -50.35 24.44
C ALA A 121 -4.18 -50.95 25.83
N LEU A 122 -4.76 -50.16 26.75
CA LEU A 122 -5.13 -50.63 28.09
C LEU A 122 -6.13 -51.79 28.05
N ARG A 123 -7.17 -51.71 27.20
CA ARG A 123 -8.14 -52.80 27.04
C ARG A 123 -7.48 -54.08 26.52
N SER A 124 -6.60 -53.96 25.53
CA SER A 124 -5.86 -55.08 24.96
C SER A 124 -4.93 -55.72 25.98
N LEU A 125 -4.17 -54.92 26.74
CA LEU A 125 -3.29 -55.41 27.80
C LEU A 125 -4.08 -56.13 28.91
N ARG A 126 -5.21 -55.58 29.35
CA ARG A 126 -6.08 -56.23 30.34
C ARG A 126 -6.68 -57.54 29.82
N ALA A 127 -6.99 -57.62 28.53
CA ALA A 127 -7.47 -58.86 27.92
C ALA A 127 -6.38 -59.94 27.92
N LEU A 128 -5.16 -59.55 27.56
CA LEU A 128 -4.00 -60.44 27.59
C LEU A 128 -3.68 -60.90 29.02
N GLU A 129 -3.73 -60.00 29.99
CA GLU A 129 -3.54 -60.33 31.41
C GLU A 129 -4.51 -61.41 31.89
N ARG A 130 -5.80 -61.29 31.55
CA ARG A 130 -6.81 -62.32 31.87
C ARG A 130 -6.48 -63.66 31.22
N GLN A 131 -6.11 -63.66 29.93
CA GLN A 131 -5.74 -64.89 29.22
C GLN A 131 -4.53 -65.58 29.87
N LEU A 132 -3.50 -64.81 30.23
CA LEU A 132 -2.33 -65.35 30.92
C LEU A 132 -2.68 -65.91 32.30
N HIS A 133 -3.59 -65.26 33.03
CA HIS A 133 -4.06 -65.75 34.32
C HIS A 133 -4.76 -67.11 34.20
N GLU A 134 -5.65 -67.27 33.20
CA GLU A 134 -6.33 -68.55 32.92
C GLU A 134 -5.35 -69.66 32.54
N ILE A 135 -4.36 -69.35 31.69
CA ILE A 135 -3.30 -70.30 31.31
C ILE A 135 -2.48 -70.70 32.55
N SER A 136 -2.05 -69.73 33.35
CA SER A 136 -1.29 -69.99 34.58
C SER A 136 -2.08 -70.83 35.58
N GLY A 137 -3.38 -70.55 35.73
CA GLY A 137 -4.29 -71.37 36.56
C GLY A 137 -4.41 -72.80 36.05
N SER A 138 -4.49 -72.99 34.73
CA SER A 138 -4.52 -74.31 34.10
C SER A 138 -3.22 -75.09 34.29
N VAL A 139 -2.08 -74.42 34.12
CA VAL A 139 -0.75 -75.00 34.38
C VAL A 139 -0.61 -75.42 35.85
N ARG A 140 -1.02 -74.58 36.80
CA ARG A 140 -0.98 -74.90 38.24
C ARG A 140 -1.85 -76.12 38.57
N LYS A 141 -3.10 -76.17 38.07
CA LYS A 141 -3.97 -77.34 38.23
C LYS A 141 -3.34 -78.62 37.67
N GLY A 142 -2.66 -78.53 36.52
CA GLY A 142 -1.92 -79.65 35.93
C GLY A 142 -0.77 -80.14 36.81
N ILE A 143 0.02 -79.21 37.36
CA ILE A 143 1.10 -79.53 38.32
C ILE A 143 0.54 -80.20 39.58
N ASP A 144 -0.55 -79.68 40.14
CA ASP A 144 -1.18 -80.23 41.34
C ASP A 144 -1.71 -81.65 41.11
N MET A 145 -2.34 -81.91 39.96
CA MET A 145 -2.81 -83.25 39.57
C MET A 145 -1.67 -84.27 39.45
N LEU A 146 -0.59 -83.92 38.74
CA LEU A 146 0.57 -84.81 38.61
C LEU A 146 1.30 -85.05 39.94
N SER A 147 1.35 -84.02 40.80
CA SER A 147 1.93 -84.15 42.15
C SER A 147 1.10 -85.07 43.04
N GLN A 148 -0.23 -85.04 42.93
CA GLN A 148 -1.12 -85.97 43.63
C GLN A 148 -1.01 -87.39 43.10
N GLU A 149 -0.91 -87.57 41.78
CA GLU A 149 -0.76 -88.89 41.17
C GLU A 149 0.58 -89.54 41.54
N THR A 150 1.68 -88.77 41.50
CA THR A 150 3.01 -89.25 41.97
C THR A 150 3.02 -89.57 43.47
N ALA A 151 2.32 -88.79 44.31
CA ALA A 151 2.18 -89.09 45.73
C ALA A 151 1.34 -90.36 45.99
N ALA A 152 0.26 -90.57 45.21
CA ALA A 152 -0.58 -91.76 45.29
C ALA A 152 0.17 -93.04 44.85
N VAL A 153 0.96 -92.96 43.78
CA VAL A 153 1.81 -94.07 43.30
C VAL A 153 2.90 -94.42 44.30
N ASN A 154 3.57 -93.44 44.91
CA ASN A 154 4.58 -93.72 45.93
C ASN A 154 3.99 -94.27 47.25
N GLY A 155 2.73 -93.93 47.56
CA GLY A 155 2.01 -94.45 48.72
C GLY A 155 1.50 -95.89 48.55
N SER A 156 1.17 -96.32 47.33
CA SER A 156 0.75 -97.69 47.04
C SER A 156 1.92 -98.68 47.01
N VAL A 157 3.11 -98.25 46.53
CA VAL A 157 4.33 -99.08 46.52
C VAL A 157 4.78 -99.41 47.95
N ARG A 158 4.68 -98.47 48.90
CA ARG A 158 5.08 -98.71 50.31
C ARG A 158 4.12 -99.60 51.12
N ARG A 159 2.91 -99.87 50.61
CA ARG A 159 1.88 -100.64 51.32
C ARG A 159 1.77 -102.09 50.84
N GLY A 160 2.48 -102.44 49.77
CA GLY A 160 2.50 -103.78 49.19
C GLY A 160 3.70 -104.64 49.60
N ASP A 161 4.64 -104.09 50.38
CA ASP A 161 5.90 -104.74 50.80
C ASP A 161 5.92 -105.18 52.29
N ASP A 162 4.82 -105.05 53.03
CA ASP A 162 4.61 -105.59 54.39
C ASP A 162 3.64 -106.79 54.36
#